data_AF-F9WC25-F1
#
_entry.id   AF-F9WC25-F1
#
_cell.length_a   1.000
_cell.length_b   1.000
_cell.length_c   1.000
_cell.angle_alpha   90.00
_cell.angle_beta   90.00
_cell.angle_gamma   90.00
#
_symmetry.space_group_name_H-M   'P 1'
#
loop_
_entity.id
_entity.type
_entity.pdbx_description
1 polymer ?
#
loop_
_entity_poly.entity_id
_entity_poly.type
_entity_poly.pdbx_seq_one_letter_code
_entity_poly.pdbx_strand_id
1 'polypeptide(L)'
;MWRRVLLVLFVVGKGTLAAEGSNQEVYKKLCDITKGVKGLMKQNGEHKGSLQEALYGEKKEDPFVNGYFTGGSRCEWVYPPSRSTYCSHIQPGSTQAKNPGCFGDSILGTLLCTCVRGQYNEQDLCGLGIEQGSTGWGGWNSRPQDLFKKVLEKIKENCTAPNTTVDIAGHLEDLKNAVNEIKNEAKQKNFSNGKDGHYLGSGTTTTRFCDGSSAQDACVTYPEKSGNEPSIPWADKILDAINKARTQQQGNYKNAAITSGPDHHQDDQERSSETDTGNDEEGDEEG
;
A
#
# COMPACT_ATOMS: atom_id res chain seq x y z
N MET A 1 27.88 59.24 32.70
CA MET A 1 27.50 57.81 32.73
C MET A 1 26.27 57.62 31.84
N TRP A 2 26.45 57.19 30.60
CA TRP A 2 25.34 56.86 29.69
C TRP A 2 25.40 55.38 29.36
N ARG A 3 24.48 54.61 29.92
CA ARG A 3 24.31 53.19 29.66
C ARG A 3 23.72 53.03 28.26
N ARG A 4 24.52 52.51 27.34
CA ARG A 4 24.04 52.02 26.05
C ARG A 4 23.34 50.68 26.28
N VAL A 5 22.01 50.68 26.16
CA VAL A 5 21.19 49.47 26.15
C VAL A 5 21.19 48.92 24.73
N LEU A 6 21.84 47.77 24.53
CA LEU A 6 21.79 47.01 23.28
C LEU A 6 20.47 46.22 23.24
N LEU A 7 19.53 46.66 22.40
CA LEU A 7 18.34 45.90 22.02
C LEU A 7 18.76 44.82 21.01
N VAL A 8 18.92 43.59 21.48
CA VAL A 8 19.07 42.42 20.62
C VAL A 8 17.67 41.98 20.19
N LEU A 9 17.30 42.35 18.96
CA LEU A 9 16.14 41.82 18.26
C LEU A 9 16.41 40.35 17.90
N PHE A 10 15.98 39.42 18.75
CA PHE A 10 15.83 38.03 18.37
C PHE A 10 14.69 37.93 17.36
N VAL A 11 15.03 37.95 16.08
CA VAL A 11 14.14 37.45 15.02
C VAL A 11 14.07 35.94 15.21
N VAL A 12 13.13 35.50 16.06
CA VAL A 12 12.70 34.10 16.08
C VAL A 12 12.00 33.91 14.74
N GLY A 13 12.76 33.39 13.78
CA GLY A 13 12.21 32.90 12.53
C GLY A 13 11.13 31.89 12.90
N LYS A 14 9.87 32.28 12.70
CA LYS A 14 8.77 31.32 12.62
C LYS A 14 9.04 30.53 11.36
N GLY A 15 9.86 29.49 11.48
CA GLY A 15 9.84 28.39 10.52
C GLY A 15 8.37 28.03 10.38
N THR A 16 7.85 28.18 9.17
CA THR A 16 6.51 27.73 8.83
C THR A 16 6.51 26.23 9.06
N LEU A 17 6.12 25.81 10.27
CA LEU A 17 5.70 24.45 10.52
C LEU A 17 4.60 24.22 9.50
N ALA A 18 4.90 23.43 8.47
CA ALA A 18 3.91 22.99 7.52
C ALA A 18 2.76 22.43 8.36
N ALA A 19 1.55 22.98 8.16
CA ALA A 19 0.38 22.50 8.88
C ALA A 19 0.31 20.98 8.68
N GLU A 20 0.35 20.24 9.78
CA GLU A 20 0.31 18.78 9.75
C GLU A 20 -1.00 18.36 9.09
N GLY A 21 -0.90 17.63 7.98
CA GLY A 21 -2.07 17.23 7.20
C GLY A 21 -2.95 16.30 8.02
N SER A 22 -4.28 16.43 7.90
CA SER A 22 -5.24 15.68 8.71
C SER A 22 -5.20 14.16 8.53
N ASN A 23 -4.49 13.67 7.49
CA ASN A 23 -4.30 12.27 7.15
C ASN A 23 -2.82 11.83 7.08
N GLN A 24 -1.88 12.65 7.55
CA GLN A 24 -0.46 12.37 7.40
C GLN A 24 -0.01 11.07 8.08
N GLU A 25 -0.55 10.75 9.26
CA GLU A 25 -0.25 9.50 9.97
C GLU A 25 -0.79 8.28 9.21
N VAL A 26 -2.06 8.33 8.78
CA VAL A 26 -2.70 7.28 7.98
C VAL A 26 -1.94 7.04 6.67
N TYR A 27 -1.54 8.14 6.01
CA TYR A 27 -0.73 8.11 4.80
C TYR A 27 0.59 7.37 5.05
N LYS A 28 1.34 7.72 6.10
CA LYS A 28 2.61 7.07 6.43
C LYS A 28 2.46 5.56 6.60
N LYS A 29 1.45 5.12 7.36
CA LYS A 29 1.16 3.69 7.57
C LYS A 29 0.83 2.98 6.26
N LEU A 30 -0.06 3.54 5.44
CA LEU A 30 -0.41 2.99 4.12
C LEU A 30 0.79 2.96 3.16
N CYS A 31 1.68 3.96 3.25
CA CYS A 31 2.91 4.04 2.48
C CYS A 31 3.89 2.92 2.86
N ASP A 32 4.06 2.65 4.15
CA ASP A 32 4.92 1.58 4.64
C ASP A 32 4.37 0.18 4.30
N ILE A 33 3.04 -0.01 4.39
CA ILE A 33 2.38 -1.21 3.87
C ILE A 33 2.63 -1.35 2.37
N THR A 34 2.50 -0.27 1.59
CA THR A 34 2.76 -0.29 0.14
C THR A 34 4.19 -0.74 -0.17
N LYS A 35 5.19 -0.23 0.57
CA LYS A 35 6.60 -0.65 0.42
C LYS A 35 6.76 -2.14 0.74
N GLY A 36 6.18 -2.62 1.85
CA GLY A 36 6.25 -4.02 2.24
C GLY A 36 5.58 -4.95 1.22
N VAL A 37 4.39 -4.58 0.72
CA VAL A 37 3.70 -5.30 -0.35
C VAL A 37 4.55 -5.39 -1.61
N LYS A 38 5.12 -4.27 -2.08
CA LYS A 38 6.00 -4.27 -3.26
C LYS A 38 7.28 -5.07 -3.04
N GLY A 39 7.86 -5.01 -1.84
CA GLY A 39 9.01 -5.83 -1.47
C GLY A 39 8.70 -7.32 -1.56
N LEU A 40 7.57 -7.74 -1.01
CA LEU A 40 7.12 -9.14 -1.05
C LEU A 40 6.76 -9.59 -2.47
N MET A 41 6.21 -8.71 -3.32
CA MET A 41 5.91 -8.98 -4.73
C MET A 41 7.16 -9.22 -5.60
N LYS A 42 8.34 -8.76 -5.19
CA LYS A 42 9.61 -9.07 -5.89
C LYS A 42 10.00 -10.53 -5.73
N GLN A 43 9.44 -11.22 -4.75
CA GLN A 43 9.66 -12.65 -4.56
C GLN A 43 8.71 -13.42 -5.45
N ASN A 44 9.24 -14.43 -6.15
CA ASN A 44 8.42 -15.33 -6.94
C ASN A 44 7.64 -16.27 -5.99
N GLY A 45 6.33 -16.38 -6.21
CA GLY A 45 5.47 -17.23 -5.40
C GLY A 45 3.98 -17.02 -5.69
N GLU A 46 3.16 -17.89 -5.11
CA GLU A 46 1.70 -17.87 -5.26
C GLU A 46 1.05 -16.63 -4.64
N HIS A 47 1.76 -15.96 -3.72
CA HIS A 47 1.30 -14.74 -3.05
C HIS A 47 1.26 -13.51 -3.97
N LYS A 48 2.01 -13.50 -5.08
CA LYS A 48 2.18 -12.31 -5.94
C LYS A 48 0.86 -11.78 -6.50
N GLY A 49 -0.03 -12.67 -6.96
CA GLY A 49 -1.32 -12.26 -7.53
C GLY A 49 -2.24 -11.59 -6.50
N SER A 50 -2.31 -12.12 -5.28
CA SER A 50 -3.11 -11.54 -4.19
C SER A 50 -2.58 -10.15 -3.78
N LEU A 51 -1.25 -9.99 -3.76
CA LEU A 51 -0.62 -8.70 -3.47
C LEU A 51 -0.86 -7.65 -4.56
N GLN A 52 -0.85 -8.05 -5.83
CA GLN A 52 -1.24 -7.16 -6.94
C GLN A 52 -2.68 -6.70 -6.78
N GLU A 53 -3.59 -7.61 -6.44
CA GLU A 53 -4.99 -7.27 -6.19
C GLU A 53 -5.17 -6.35 -4.98
N ALA A 54 -4.38 -6.54 -3.91
CA ALA A 54 -4.41 -5.67 -2.74
C ALA A 54 -3.90 -4.26 -3.06
N LEU A 55 -2.88 -4.15 -3.92
CA LEU A 55 -2.28 -2.88 -4.27
C LEU A 55 -3.13 -2.09 -5.27
N TYR A 56 -3.65 -2.77 -6.30
CA TYR A 56 -4.24 -2.15 -7.49
C TYR A 56 -5.75 -2.44 -7.70
N GLY A 57 -6.32 -3.40 -6.98
CA GLY A 57 -7.69 -3.87 -7.17
C GLY A 57 -7.79 -5.14 -8.03
N GLU A 58 -9.00 -5.66 -8.23
CA GLU A 58 -9.25 -7.00 -8.79
C GLU A 58 -8.60 -7.30 -10.15
N LYS A 59 -8.39 -6.30 -11.02
CA LYS A 59 -7.79 -6.51 -12.34
C LYS A 59 -6.28 -6.80 -12.29
N LYS A 60 -5.63 -6.79 -11.12
CA LYS A 60 -4.16 -7.02 -10.91
C LYS A 60 -3.22 -6.06 -11.64
N GLU A 61 -3.78 -5.14 -12.41
CA GLU A 61 -3.09 -4.12 -13.19
C GLU A 61 -3.30 -2.76 -12.54
N ASP A 62 -2.32 -1.88 -12.67
CA ASP A 62 -2.43 -0.49 -12.22
C ASP A 62 -3.64 0.15 -12.92
N PRO A 63 -4.73 0.51 -12.20
CA PRO A 63 -5.91 1.09 -12.82
C PRO A 63 -5.69 2.53 -13.28
N PHE A 64 -4.43 3.01 -13.21
CA PHE A 64 -4.00 4.30 -13.68
C PHE A 64 -3.05 4.15 -14.88
N VAL A 65 -3.55 4.47 -16.07
CA VAL A 65 -2.73 4.53 -17.29
C VAL A 65 -2.25 5.96 -17.47
N ASN A 66 -0.93 6.18 -17.47
CA ASN A 66 -0.32 7.51 -17.52
C ASN A 66 -0.80 8.48 -16.42
N GLY A 67 -1.19 7.92 -15.26
CA GLY A 67 -1.74 8.68 -14.13
C GLY A 67 -3.24 8.97 -14.22
N TYR A 68 -3.90 8.56 -15.31
CA TYR A 68 -5.35 8.70 -15.48
C TYR A 68 -6.05 7.43 -15.03
N PHE A 69 -7.05 7.57 -14.16
CA PHE A 69 -7.87 6.44 -13.74
C PHE A 69 -8.71 5.94 -14.92
N THR A 70 -8.50 4.70 -15.34
CA THR A 70 -9.17 4.11 -16.52
C THR A 70 -10.41 3.29 -16.18
N GLY A 71 -10.81 3.22 -14.92
CA GLY A 71 -11.93 2.38 -14.48
C GLY A 71 -11.49 0.94 -14.21
N GLY A 72 -11.42 0.57 -12.93
CA GLY A 72 -11.33 -0.83 -12.50
C GLY A 72 -12.65 -1.57 -12.74
N SER A 73 -12.63 -2.92 -12.70
CA SER A 73 -13.81 -3.78 -12.96
C SER A 73 -15.06 -3.41 -12.15
N ARG A 74 -14.87 -2.98 -10.91
CA ARG A 74 -15.96 -2.57 -10.00
C ARG A 74 -16.42 -1.14 -10.18
N CYS A 75 -15.65 -0.32 -10.89
CA CYS A 75 -15.80 1.14 -10.95
C CYS A 75 -16.16 1.66 -12.34
N GLU A 76 -16.26 0.77 -13.31
CA GLU A 76 -16.59 1.06 -14.70
C GLU A 76 -18.02 1.59 -14.87
N TRP A 77 -18.93 1.24 -13.95
CA TRP A 77 -20.36 1.57 -14.01
C TRP A 77 -20.82 2.60 -12.97
N VAL A 78 -19.88 3.28 -12.31
CA VAL A 78 -20.22 4.26 -11.28
C VAL A 78 -20.67 5.56 -11.95
N TYR A 79 -21.99 5.77 -12.03
CA TYR A 79 -22.60 7.00 -12.50
C TYR A 79 -23.58 7.59 -11.46
N PRO A 80 -23.42 8.86 -11.05
CA PRO A 80 -22.32 9.77 -11.42
C PRO A 80 -21.01 9.41 -10.71
N PRO A 81 -19.83 9.64 -11.33
CA PRO A 81 -18.53 9.46 -10.69
C PRO A 81 -18.33 10.53 -9.63
N SER A 82 -18.72 10.22 -8.40
CA SER A 82 -18.57 11.11 -7.25
C SER A 82 -17.62 10.50 -6.22
N ARG A 83 -16.91 11.35 -5.46
CA ARG A 83 -15.98 10.88 -4.43
C ARG A 83 -16.65 9.95 -3.44
N SER A 84 -17.87 10.24 -3.02
CA SER A 84 -18.62 9.38 -2.11
C SER A 84 -18.84 7.98 -2.68
N THR A 85 -19.10 7.85 -3.99
CA THR A 85 -19.26 6.52 -4.61
C THR A 85 -17.93 5.74 -4.72
N TYR A 86 -16.80 6.43 -4.87
CA TYR A 86 -15.49 5.79 -4.85
C TYR A 86 -15.04 5.45 -3.44
N CYS A 87 -15.28 6.31 -2.46
CA CYS A 87 -14.66 6.22 -1.13
C CYS A 87 -15.60 5.71 -0.04
N SER A 88 -16.91 5.64 -0.28
CA SER A 88 -17.89 5.22 0.73
C SER A 88 -18.51 3.88 0.38
N HIS A 89 -18.61 2.99 1.37
CA HIS A 89 -19.38 1.76 1.24
C HIS A 89 -20.87 2.07 1.12
N ILE A 90 -21.41 2.97 1.96
CA ILE A 90 -22.82 3.40 1.90
C ILE A 90 -22.98 4.46 0.82
N GLN A 91 -23.92 4.24 -0.10
CA GLN A 91 -24.31 5.23 -1.11
C GLN A 91 -25.45 6.13 -0.62
N PRO A 92 -25.55 7.38 -1.09
CA PRO A 92 -26.69 8.24 -0.81
C PRO A 92 -28.02 7.55 -1.15
N GLY A 93 -28.96 7.55 -0.20
CA GLY A 93 -30.27 6.87 -0.37
C GLY A 93 -30.28 5.37 -0.06
N SER A 94 -29.12 4.75 0.18
CA SER A 94 -29.03 3.37 0.69
C SER A 94 -28.83 3.34 2.20
N THR A 95 -29.49 2.39 2.87
CA THR A 95 -29.30 2.12 4.31
C THR A 95 -28.32 0.97 4.55
N GLN A 96 -28.02 0.16 3.53
CA GLN A 96 -27.14 -1.00 3.64
C GLN A 96 -26.31 -1.16 2.37
N ALA A 97 -25.00 -1.22 2.54
CA ALA A 97 -24.10 -1.64 1.49
C ALA A 97 -23.15 -2.70 2.05
N LYS A 98 -23.10 -3.85 1.37
CA LYS A 98 -22.27 -4.98 1.80
C LYS A 98 -20.84 -4.90 1.27
N ASN A 99 -20.57 -3.96 0.37
CA ASN A 99 -19.29 -3.81 -0.32
C ASN A 99 -18.68 -2.46 0.01
N PRO A 100 -17.34 -2.36 0.16
CA PRO A 100 -16.67 -1.08 0.29
C PRO A 100 -16.90 -0.20 -0.94
N GLY A 101 -16.60 1.08 -0.79
CA GLY A 101 -16.49 1.99 -1.92
C GLY A 101 -15.51 1.45 -2.95
N CYS A 102 -15.66 1.89 -4.18
CA CYS A 102 -14.89 1.45 -5.33
C CYS A 102 -13.36 1.46 -5.14
N PHE A 103 -12.84 2.44 -4.41
CA PHE A 103 -11.43 2.60 -4.08
C PHE A 103 -11.04 1.97 -2.73
N GLY A 104 -12.01 1.52 -1.93
CA GLY A 104 -11.75 0.80 -0.68
C GLY A 104 -11.29 -0.64 -0.89
N ASP A 105 -11.28 -1.15 -2.12
CA ASP A 105 -10.82 -2.51 -2.42
C ASP A 105 -9.30 -2.66 -2.53
N SER A 106 -8.58 -1.53 -2.60
CA SER A 106 -7.15 -1.44 -2.90
C SER A 106 -6.44 -0.38 -2.04
N ILE A 107 -5.15 -0.58 -1.79
CA ILE A 107 -4.33 0.41 -1.07
C ILE A 107 -4.26 1.71 -1.86
N LEU A 108 -4.07 1.63 -3.18
CA LEU A 108 -3.92 2.81 -4.02
C LEU A 108 -5.20 3.65 -4.07
N GLY A 109 -6.36 3.00 -4.19
CA GLY A 109 -7.65 3.68 -4.08
C GLY A 109 -7.83 4.32 -2.71
N THR A 110 -7.48 3.60 -1.63
CA THR A 110 -7.55 4.12 -0.27
C THR A 110 -6.70 5.37 -0.08
N LEU A 111 -5.46 5.37 -0.58
CA LEU A 111 -4.57 6.54 -0.56
C LEU A 111 -5.16 7.72 -1.32
N LEU A 112 -5.82 7.50 -2.46
CA LEU A 112 -6.48 8.59 -3.18
C LEU A 112 -7.66 9.15 -2.38
N CYS A 113 -8.46 8.29 -1.77
CA CYS A 113 -9.59 8.70 -0.93
C CYS A 113 -9.18 9.53 0.30
N THR A 114 -8.00 9.27 0.88
CA THR A 114 -7.52 10.02 2.06
C THR A 114 -6.64 11.22 1.70
N CYS A 115 -5.94 11.21 0.56
CA CYS A 115 -4.96 12.24 0.23
C CYS A 115 -5.41 13.26 -0.82
N VAL A 116 -6.36 12.92 -1.69
CA VAL A 116 -6.85 13.89 -2.68
C VAL A 116 -7.72 14.91 -1.96
N ARG A 117 -7.48 16.20 -2.18
CA ARG A 117 -8.26 17.27 -1.54
C ARG A 117 -9.70 17.37 -2.04
N GLY A 118 -10.60 17.79 -1.15
CA GLY A 118 -12.02 18.04 -1.41
C GLY A 118 -12.30 19.31 -2.21
N GLN A 119 -13.57 19.71 -2.28
CA GLN A 119 -14.05 20.84 -3.09
C GLN A 119 -13.55 22.21 -2.60
N TYR A 120 -13.35 22.40 -1.29
CA TYR A 120 -13.21 23.73 -0.69
C TYR A 120 -11.76 24.20 -0.48
N ASN A 121 -10.87 23.96 -1.45
CA ASN A 121 -9.45 24.36 -1.36
C ASN A 121 -8.77 23.95 -0.04
N GLU A 122 -9.08 22.73 0.40
CA GLU A 122 -8.47 22.17 1.59
C GLU A 122 -6.95 22.07 1.43
N GLN A 123 -6.29 22.18 2.59
CA GLN A 123 -4.86 21.98 2.72
C GLN A 123 -4.47 20.57 2.29
N ASP A 124 -3.17 20.39 2.08
CA ASP A 124 -2.56 19.12 1.78
C ASP A 124 -2.83 18.08 2.88
N LEU A 125 -3.77 17.18 2.60
CA LEU A 125 -4.30 16.23 3.59
C LEU A 125 -3.24 15.22 4.06
N CYS A 126 -2.29 14.88 3.21
CA CYS A 126 -1.27 13.86 3.48
C CYS A 126 0.16 14.41 3.55
N GLY A 127 0.35 15.74 3.43
CA GLY A 127 1.69 16.35 3.44
C GLY A 127 2.51 16.05 2.17
N LEU A 128 1.87 15.89 1.01
CA LEU A 128 2.51 15.59 -0.29
C LEU A 128 3.13 16.82 -1.00
N GLY A 129 2.91 18.03 -0.51
CA GLY A 129 3.42 19.27 -1.10
C GLY A 129 2.81 19.63 -2.46
N ILE A 130 1.55 19.24 -2.70
CA ILE A 130 0.89 19.50 -3.99
C ILE A 130 0.36 20.93 -4.04
N GLU A 131 0.86 21.70 -5.00
CA GLU A 131 0.52 23.12 -5.16
C GLU A 131 -0.99 23.37 -5.33
N GLN A 132 -1.46 24.48 -4.74
CA GLN A 132 -2.84 24.96 -4.88
C GLN A 132 -3.08 25.46 -6.31
N GLY A 133 -4.06 24.88 -7.02
CA GLY A 133 -4.41 25.31 -8.38
C GLY A 133 -5.21 24.30 -9.20
N SER A 134 -5.19 23.01 -8.82
CA SER A 134 -6.09 22.00 -9.39
C SER A 134 -7.54 22.18 -8.91
N THR A 135 -8.52 21.74 -9.68
CA THR A 135 -9.88 21.60 -9.17
C THR A 135 -9.93 20.46 -8.16
N GLY A 136 -10.52 20.68 -6.98
CA GLY A 136 -10.70 19.65 -5.96
C GLY A 136 -11.64 18.52 -6.38
N TRP A 137 -11.65 17.42 -5.62
CA TRP A 137 -12.50 16.26 -5.87
C TRP A 137 -13.66 16.22 -4.87
N GLY A 138 -14.85 16.66 -5.31
CA GLY A 138 -16.06 16.65 -4.47
C GLY A 138 -17.38 16.75 -5.25
N GLY A 139 -17.40 17.39 -6.42
CA GLY A 139 -18.62 17.59 -7.21
C GLY A 139 -18.77 16.69 -8.44
N TRP A 140 -20.00 16.57 -8.95
CA TRP A 140 -20.36 15.78 -10.15
C TRP A 140 -19.67 16.24 -11.43
N ASN A 141 -19.25 17.51 -11.51
CA ASN A 141 -18.54 18.07 -12.65
C ASN A 141 -17.02 18.18 -12.42
N SER A 142 -16.51 17.59 -11.32
CA SER A 142 -15.06 17.60 -11.09
C SER A 142 -14.36 16.76 -12.14
N ARG A 143 -13.24 17.27 -12.67
CA ARG A 143 -12.31 16.53 -13.52
C ARG A 143 -11.05 16.25 -12.72
N PRO A 144 -11.09 15.36 -11.71
CA PRO A 144 -10.00 15.21 -10.74
C PRO A 144 -8.78 14.50 -11.35
N GLN A 145 -8.77 14.16 -12.64
CA GLN A 145 -7.75 13.33 -13.26
C GLN A 145 -6.34 13.92 -13.14
N ASP A 146 -6.16 15.21 -13.41
CA ASP A 146 -4.85 15.86 -13.24
C ASP A 146 -4.42 15.90 -11.76
N LEU A 147 -5.38 16.01 -10.85
CA LEU A 147 -5.13 15.96 -9.41
C LEU A 147 -4.75 14.54 -8.97
N PHE A 148 -5.46 13.52 -9.44
CA PHE A 148 -5.14 12.11 -9.20
C PHE A 148 -3.74 11.79 -9.70
N LYS A 149 -3.40 12.23 -10.91
CA LYS A 149 -2.07 12.04 -11.48
C LYS A 149 -0.99 12.62 -10.57
N LYS A 150 -1.12 13.89 -10.15
CA LYS A 150 -0.15 14.55 -9.25
C LYS A 150 -0.03 13.83 -7.90
N VAL A 151 -1.15 13.46 -7.29
CA VAL A 151 -1.18 12.72 -6.01
C VAL A 151 -0.53 11.35 -6.17
N LEU A 152 -0.86 10.64 -7.23
CA LEU A 152 -0.33 9.31 -7.52
C LEU A 152 1.17 9.34 -7.81
N GLU A 153 1.66 10.34 -8.54
CA GLU A 153 3.09 10.56 -8.77
C GLU A 153 3.82 10.75 -7.44
N LYS A 154 3.27 11.57 -6.53
CA LYS A 154 3.85 11.77 -5.19
C LYS A 154 3.79 10.53 -4.31
N ILE A 155 2.71 9.77 -4.36
CA ILE A 155 2.62 8.46 -3.70
C ILE A 155 3.69 7.51 -4.27
N LYS A 156 3.85 7.46 -5.60
CA LYS A 156 4.86 6.61 -6.23
C LYS A 156 6.27 7.05 -5.83
N GLU A 157 6.57 8.34 -5.79
CA GLU A 157 7.85 8.88 -5.32
C GLU A 157 8.15 8.44 -3.87
N ASN A 158 7.21 8.67 -2.95
CA ASN A 158 7.44 8.48 -1.52
C ASN A 158 7.29 7.03 -1.04
N CYS A 159 6.42 6.25 -1.69
CA CYS A 159 6.04 4.89 -1.26
C CYS A 159 6.62 3.78 -2.15
N THR A 160 7.49 4.14 -3.09
CA THR A 160 8.15 3.17 -3.99
C THR A 160 9.68 3.29 -3.98
N ALA A 161 10.24 4.13 -3.12
CA ALA A 161 11.69 4.29 -3.00
C ALA A 161 12.39 2.91 -2.81
N PRO A 162 13.58 2.73 -3.41
CA PRO A 162 14.19 1.43 -3.54
C PRO A 162 14.70 0.94 -2.19
N ASN A 163 13.95 0.04 -1.56
CA ASN A 163 14.49 -0.69 -0.42
C ASN A 163 15.43 -1.79 -0.92
N THR A 164 16.62 -1.70 -0.34
CA THR A 164 17.74 -2.62 -0.28
C THR A 164 17.31 -4.08 -0.07
N THR A 165 18.21 -5.00 -0.38
CA THR A 165 18.10 -6.41 0.00
C THR A 165 17.99 -6.52 1.51
N VAL A 166 16.81 -6.87 2.02
CA VAL A 166 16.57 -7.03 3.46
C VAL A 166 16.00 -8.41 3.75
N ASP A 167 16.32 -8.92 4.94
CA ASP A 167 15.79 -10.15 5.53
C ASP A 167 14.26 -10.23 5.39
N ILE A 168 13.82 -11.31 4.76
CA ILE A 168 12.42 -11.52 4.40
C ILE A 168 11.58 -11.87 5.63
N ALA A 169 12.12 -12.62 6.59
CA ALA A 169 11.33 -13.14 7.70
C ALA A 169 10.88 -12.01 8.64
N GLY A 170 11.80 -11.11 9.02
CA GLY A 170 11.47 -9.91 9.80
C GLY A 170 10.43 -9.03 9.08
N HIS A 171 10.59 -8.84 7.77
CA HIS A 171 9.67 -8.03 6.98
C HIS A 171 8.25 -8.58 6.87
N LEU A 172 8.05 -9.90 6.90
CA LEU A 172 6.71 -10.48 6.88
C LEU A 172 5.94 -10.18 8.17
N GLU A 173 6.59 -10.17 9.33
CA GLU A 173 5.93 -9.82 10.59
C GLU A 173 5.70 -8.31 10.69
N ASP A 174 6.65 -7.48 10.26
CA ASP A 174 6.47 -6.02 10.21
C ASP A 174 5.28 -5.62 9.32
N LEU A 175 5.17 -6.20 8.12
CA LEU A 175 4.06 -5.95 7.21
C LEU A 175 2.73 -6.39 7.83
N LYS A 176 2.71 -7.58 8.46
CA LYS A 176 1.51 -8.09 9.15
C LYS A 176 1.09 -7.14 10.28
N ASN A 177 2.02 -6.65 11.07
CA ASN A 177 1.76 -5.71 12.17
C ASN A 177 1.20 -4.39 11.64
N ALA A 178 1.83 -3.80 10.62
CA ALA A 178 1.36 -2.57 10.00
C ALA A 178 -0.07 -2.70 9.43
N VAL A 179 -0.39 -3.84 8.78
CA VAL A 179 -1.74 -4.11 8.29
C VAL A 179 -2.75 -4.23 9.44
N ASN A 180 -2.39 -4.93 10.51
CA ASN A 180 -3.26 -5.07 11.69
C ASN A 180 -3.48 -3.74 12.41
N GLU A 181 -2.46 -2.88 12.48
CA GLU A 181 -2.60 -1.53 13.04
C GLU A 181 -3.63 -0.70 12.27
N ILE A 182 -3.61 -0.71 10.94
CA ILE A 182 -4.63 -0.03 10.13
C ILE A 182 -6.03 -0.62 10.35
N LYS A 183 -6.15 -1.95 10.42
CA LYS A 183 -7.44 -2.60 10.71
C LYS A 183 -7.98 -2.18 12.09
N ASN A 184 -7.10 -2.12 13.09
CA ASN A 184 -7.46 -1.70 14.44
C ASN A 184 -7.83 -0.22 14.50
N GLU A 185 -7.11 0.65 13.78
CA GLU A 185 -7.43 2.07 13.68
C GLU A 185 -8.82 2.27 13.07
N ALA A 186 -9.14 1.58 11.96
CA ALA A 186 -10.47 1.62 11.35
C ALA A 186 -11.54 1.04 12.29
N LYS A 187 -11.22 -0.03 13.04
CA LYS A 187 -12.14 -0.63 14.01
C LYS A 187 -12.56 0.35 15.12
N GLN A 188 -11.61 1.14 15.63
CA GLN A 188 -11.86 2.17 16.65
C GLN A 188 -12.69 3.33 16.11
N LYS A 189 -12.68 3.52 14.79
CA LYS A 189 -13.39 4.56 14.04
C LYS A 189 -14.71 4.02 13.47
N ASN A 190 -15.71 3.81 14.33
CA ASN A 190 -17.06 3.39 13.93
C ASN A 190 -18.05 4.56 13.84
N PHE A 191 -19.18 4.35 13.17
CA PHE A 191 -20.24 5.37 13.11
C PHE A 191 -21.11 5.32 14.38
N SER A 192 -21.14 6.42 15.15
CA SER A 192 -21.81 6.52 16.45
C SER A 192 -23.36 6.42 16.40
N ASN A 193 -23.95 6.28 15.21
CA ASN A 193 -25.37 6.54 14.96
C ASN A 193 -26.21 5.26 14.84
N GLY A 194 -25.76 4.14 15.40
CA GLY A 194 -26.43 2.83 15.29
C GLY A 194 -26.43 2.27 13.87
N LYS A 195 -25.39 2.58 13.10
CA LYS A 195 -25.24 2.15 11.71
C LYS A 195 -23.90 1.46 11.54
N ASP A 196 -23.96 0.25 11.01
CA ASP A 196 -22.82 -0.65 10.92
C ASP A 196 -21.78 -0.09 9.94
N GLY A 197 -20.51 -0.12 10.33
CA GLY A 197 -19.41 0.27 9.48
C GLY A 197 -18.34 1.10 10.16
N HIS A 198 -17.23 1.22 9.44
CA HIS A 198 -15.99 1.79 9.91
C HIS A 198 -15.41 2.75 8.88
N TYR A 199 -14.44 3.57 9.29
CA TYR A 199 -13.72 4.44 8.36
C TYR A 199 -12.24 4.55 8.68
N LEU A 200 -11.46 4.92 7.67
CA LEU A 200 -10.04 5.23 7.78
C LEU A 200 -9.78 6.63 7.23
N GLY A 201 -8.87 7.38 7.85
CA GLY A 201 -8.59 8.78 7.54
C GLY A 201 -9.12 9.76 8.59
N SER A 202 -9.40 10.99 8.15
CA SER A 202 -9.81 12.12 8.99
C SER A 202 -11.28 12.10 9.38
N GLY A 203 -12.05 11.12 8.87
CA GLY A 203 -13.48 10.94 9.09
C GLY A 203 -13.93 11.35 10.49
N THR A 204 -14.79 12.34 10.62
CA THR A 204 -15.50 12.62 11.88
C THR A 204 -17.01 12.53 11.71
N THR A 205 -17.48 12.12 10.53
CA THR A 205 -18.78 12.61 10.07
C THR A 205 -19.94 11.73 10.50
N THR A 206 -20.97 12.41 10.99
CA THR A 206 -22.30 11.88 11.26
C THR A 206 -23.02 11.43 9.97
N THR A 207 -22.50 11.82 8.80
CA THR A 207 -23.14 11.64 7.49
C THR A 207 -22.82 10.30 6.83
N ARG A 208 -21.73 9.61 7.22
CA ARG A 208 -21.26 8.30 6.69
C ARG A 208 -20.65 8.34 5.29
N PHE A 209 -20.47 9.53 4.73
CA PHE A 209 -19.98 9.70 3.36
C PHE A 209 -18.60 10.36 3.39
N CYS A 210 -17.67 9.79 2.64
CA CYS A 210 -16.39 10.43 2.33
C CYS A 210 -16.55 11.16 1.00
N ASP A 211 -17.24 12.30 1.02
CA ASP A 211 -17.59 13.07 -0.17
C ASP A 211 -16.62 14.22 -0.49
N GLY A 212 -15.72 14.55 0.44
CA GLY A 212 -14.75 15.64 0.29
C GLY A 212 -15.39 17.03 0.35
N SER A 213 -16.52 17.17 1.07
CA SER A 213 -17.12 18.46 1.40
C SER A 213 -16.32 19.24 2.46
N SER A 214 -15.45 18.55 3.21
CA SER A 214 -14.50 19.12 4.14
C SER A 214 -13.27 18.23 4.28
N ALA A 215 -12.20 18.74 4.91
CA ALA A 215 -11.02 17.92 5.22
C ALA A 215 -11.36 16.72 6.14
N GLN A 216 -12.46 16.81 6.88
CA GLN A 216 -12.96 15.71 7.72
C GLN A 216 -13.63 14.62 6.90
N ASP A 217 -14.05 14.90 5.66
CA ASP A 217 -14.64 13.92 4.72
C ASP A 217 -13.57 13.22 3.86
N ALA A 218 -12.28 13.52 4.09
CA ALA A 218 -11.16 12.83 3.48
C ALA A 218 -10.92 11.48 4.14
N CYS A 219 -11.76 10.52 3.80
CA CYS A 219 -11.75 9.19 4.37
C CYS A 219 -12.05 8.11 3.32
N VAL A 220 -11.97 6.87 3.75
CA VAL A 220 -12.62 5.72 3.09
C VAL A 220 -13.48 5.00 4.13
N THR A 221 -14.65 4.51 3.73
CA THR A 221 -15.53 3.74 4.63
C THR A 221 -15.62 2.27 4.22
N TYR A 222 -15.73 1.41 5.23
CA TYR A 222 -15.76 -0.04 5.11
C TYR A 222 -17.00 -0.58 5.82
N PRO A 223 -17.67 -1.58 5.25
CA PRO A 223 -18.77 -2.24 5.93
C PRO A 223 -18.23 -3.04 7.13
N GLU A 224 -19.06 -3.18 8.15
CA GLU A 224 -18.81 -4.10 9.24
C GLU A 224 -18.98 -5.55 8.75
N LYS A 225 -18.09 -6.44 9.20
CA LYS A 225 -18.25 -7.90 9.15
C LYS A 225 -18.49 -8.43 10.56
N SER A 226 -18.77 -9.73 10.66
CA SER A 226 -19.06 -10.42 11.93
C SER A 226 -18.11 -9.98 13.06
N GLY A 227 -18.68 -9.56 14.19
CA GLY A 227 -17.92 -9.22 15.40
C GLY A 227 -17.39 -7.79 15.46
N ASN A 228 -18.07 -6.82 14.85
CA ASN A 228 -17.68 -5.40 14.87
C ASN A 228 -16.25 -5.19 14.33
N GLU A 229 -15.92 -5.88 13.25
CA GLU A 229 -14.65 -5.73 12.55
C GLU A 229 -14.87 -5.06 11.19
N PRO A 230 -13.95 -4.20 10.73
CA PRO A 230 -14.02 -3.66 9.39
C PRO A 230 -13.69 -4.73 8.34
N SER A 231 -14.50 -4.79 7.30
CA SER A 231 -14.21 -5.56 6.09
C SER A 231 -13.32 -4.72 5.16
N ILE A 232 -12.00 -4.90 5.26
CA ILE A 232 -11.00 -4.17 4.45
C ILE A 232 -10.34 -5.16 3.47
N PRO A 233 -10.82 -5.26 2.21
CA PRO A 233 -10.42 -6.36 1.33
C PRO A 233 -8.93 -6.41 1.02
N TRP A 234 -8.28 -5.26 0.80
CA TRP A 234 -6.85 -5.23 0.52
C TRP A 234 -6.02 -5.73 1.71
N ALA A 235 -6.46 -5.45 2.95
CA ALA A 235 -5.76 -5.90 4.15
C ALA A 235 -5.85 -7.43 4.30
N ASP A 236 -7.04 -7.98 4.09
CA ASP A 236 -7.26 -9.44 4.16
C ASP A 236 -6.45 -10.19 3.08
N LYS A 237 -6.36 -9.64 1.86
CA LYS A 237 -5.50 -10.18 0.79
C LYS A 237 -4.02 -10.20 1.15
N ILE A 238 -3.52 -9.16 1.82
CA ILE A 238 -2.12 -9.10 2.26
C ILE A 238 -1.85 -10.12 3.36
N LEU A 239 -2.74 -10.24 4.34
CA LEU A 239 -2.59 -11.23 5.41
C LEU A 239 -2.57 -12.67 4.86
N ASP A 240 -3.45 -12.98 3.91
CA ASP A 240 -3.44 -14.26 3.19
C ASP A 240 -2.13 -14.48 2.42
N ALA A 241 -1.67 -13.45 1.69
CA ALA A 241 -0.41 -13.49 0.95
C ALA A 241 0.81 -13.72 1.86
N ILE A 242 0.85 -13.11 3.04
CA ILE A 242 1.91 -13.33 4.04
C ILE A 242 1.91 -14.79 4.50
N ASN A 243 0.74 -15.37 4.77
CA ASN A 243 0.64 -16.77 5.18
C ASN A 243 1.17 -17.72 4.08
N LYS A 244 0.78 -17.48 2.82
CA LYS A 244 1.28 -18.25 1.68
C LYS A 244 2.80 -18.15 1.54
N ALA A 245 3.35 -16.94 1.65
CA ALA A 245 4.79 -16.73 1.60
C ALA A 245 5.53 -17.50 2.72
N ARG A 246 4.99 -17.54 3.95
CA ARG A 246 5.57 -18.33 5.06
C ARG A 246 5.54 -19.82 4.78
N THR A 247 4.41 -20.35 4.29
CA THR A 247 4.30 -21.78 3.95
C THR A 247 5.31 -22.16 2.87
N GLN A 248 5.49 -21.32 1.85
CA GLN A 248 6.48 -21.54 0.80
C GLN A 248 7.92 -21.53 1.34
N GLN A 249 8.26 -20.56 2.21
CA GLN A 249 9.57 -20.53 2.88
C GLN A 249 9.84 -21.80 3.68
N GLN A 250 8.87 -22.24 4.50
CA GLN A 250 9.00 -23.46 5.30
C GLN A 250 9.16 -24.72 4.43
N GLY A 251 8.46 -24.79 3.30
CA GLY A 251 8.63 -25.87 2.32
C GLY A 251 10.04 -25.90 1.71
N ASN A 252 10.57 -24.74 1.33
CA ASN A 252 11.92 -24.63 0.76
C ASN A 252 13.02 -25.04 1.76
N TYR A 253 12.91 -24.66 3.03
CA TYR A 253 13.85 -25.10 4.07
C TYR A 253 13.85 -26.62 4.27
N LYS A 254 12.66 -27.25 4.26
CA LYS A 254 12.54 -28.71 4.37
C LYS A 254 13.17 -29.43 3.18
N ASN A 255 12.94 -28.94 1.96
CA ASN A 255 13.51 -29.54 0.76
C ASN A 255 15.03 -29.40 0.70
N ALA A 256 15.57 -28.23 1.09
CA ALA A 256 17.01 -28.01 1.15
C ALA A 256 17.71 -28.95 2.14
N ALA A 257 17.10 -29.19 3.32
CA ALA A 257 17.64 -30.11 4.32
C ALA A 257 17.64 -31.58 3.87
N ILE A 258 16.74 -31.97 2.94
CA ILE A 258 16.68 -33.34 2.39
C ILE A 258 17.74 -33.54 1.31
N THR A 259 18.03 -32.53 0.50
CA THR A 259 19.06 -32.60 -0.56
C THR A 259 20.49 -32.57 0.00
N SER A 260 20.69 -32.03 1.20
CA SER A 260 21.96 -32.09 1.93
C SER A 260 22.08 -33.32 2.86
N GLY A 261 21.31 -34.38 2.59
CA GLY A 261 21.47 -35.68 3.26
C GLY A 261 22.91 -36.17 3.10
N PRO A 262 23.43 -36.92 4.10
CA PRO A 262 24.86 -37.16 4.26
C PRO A 262 25.42 -37.74 2.98
N ASP A 263 26.42 -37.08 2.42
CA ASP A 263 27.36 -37.69 1.48
C ASP A 263 27.73 -39.03 2.09
N HIS A 264 27.16 -40.08 1.52
CA HIS A 264 27.54 -41.43 1.84
C HIS A 264 28.94 -41.51 1.27
N HIS A 265 29.94 -41.23 2.12
CA HIS A 265 31.32 -41.63 1.90
C HIS A 265 31.28 -43.13 1.62
N GLN A 266 31.16 -43.48 0.33
CA GLN A 266 31.71 -44.71 -0.17
C GLN A 266 33.21 -44.53 -0.04
N ASP A 267 33.75 -45.16 1.00
CA ASP A 267 35.15 -45.54 1.06
C ASP A 267 35.45 -46.35 -0.20
N ASP A 268 35.89 -45.67 -1.26
CA ASP A 268 36.60 -46.31 -2.36
C ASP A 268 38.01 -46.65 -1.86
N GLN A 269 38.07 -47.74 -1.11
CA GLN A 269 39.24 -48.59 -1.05
C GLN A 269 39.37 -49.31 -2.40
N GLU A 270 40.25 -48.83 -3.26
CA GLU A 270 41.01 -49.59 -4.26
C GLU A 270 41.85 -48.58 -5.06
N ARG A 271 43.09 -48.78 -5.46
CA ARG A 271 44.12 -49.79 -5.28
C ARG A 271 45.25 -49.24 -6.15
N SER A 272 46.43 -49.02 -5.57
CA SER A 272 47.62 -48.71 -6.35
C SER A 272 47.86 -49.82 -7.38
N SER A 273 47.90 -49.46 -8.65
CA SER A 273 48.65 -50.19 -9.65
C SER A 273 49.37 -49.19 -10.55
N GLU A 274 50.66 -49.04 -10.29
CA GLU A 274 51.65 -48.54 -11.21
C GLU A 274 51.65 -49.42 -12.46
N THR A 275 51.57 -48.81 -13.65
CA THR A 275 52.12 -49.30 -14.93
C THR A 275 51.96 -48.14 -15.90
N ASP A 276 53.04 -47.45 -16.26
CA ASP A 276 54.06 -47.79 -17.24
C ASP A 276 53.68 -47.31 -18.66
N THR A 277 54.74 -46.83 -19.28
CA THR A 277 55.00 -46.05 -20.49
C THR A 277 54.32 -46.47 -21.81
N GLY A 278 54.26 -45.49 -22.73
CA GLY A 278 54.13 -45.70 -24.18
C GLY A 278 53.20 -44.67 -24.84
N ASN A 279 53.71 -43.52 -25.28
CA ASN A 279 54.19 -43.20 -26.64
C ASN A 279 53.09 -43.04 -27.70
N ASP A 280 53.19 -41.91 -28.43
CA ASP A 280 52.84 -41.68 -29.83
C ASP A 280 51.33 -41.74 -30.18
N GLU A 281 50.74 -40.95 -31.07
CA GLU A 281 51.21 -40.18 -32.21
C GLU A 281 50.04 -39.28 -32.69
N GLU A 282 50.40 -38.25 -33.47
CA GLU A 282 49.71 -37.52 -34.53
C GLU A 282 48.23 -37.80 -34.89
N GLY A 283 47.55 -36.74 -35.36
CA GLY A 283 46.44 -36.92 -36.30
C GLY A 283 45.53 -35.70 -36.45
N ASP A 284 45.68 -35.02 -37.57
CA ASP A 284 44.96 -33.84 -38.04
C ASP A 284 43.43 -34.01 -38.21
N GLU A 285 42.82 -32.86 -38.48
CA GLU A 285 41.96 -32.59 -39.65
C GLU A 285 40.50 -32.16 -39.43
N GLU A 286 40.16 -31.18 -40.26
CA GLU A 286 38.99 -30.31 -40.26
C GLU A 286 37.70 -31.01 -40.73
N GLY A 287 36.56 -30.40 -40.38
CA GLY A 287 35.24 -30.65 -40.97
C GLY A 287 34.23 -29.60 -40.55
#